data_AF-A0A7Y2AFH1-F1
#
_entry.id   AF-A0A7Y2AFH1-F1
#
_cell.length_a   1.000
_cell.length_b   1.000
_cell.length_c   1.000
_cell.angle_alpha   90.00
_cell.angle_beta   90.00
_cell.angle_gamma   90.00
#
_symmetry.space_group_name_H-M   'P 1'
#
loop_
_entity.id
_entity.type
_entity.pdbx_description
1 polymer ?
#
loop_
_entity_poly.entity_id
_entity_poly.type
_entity_poly.pdbx_seq_one_letter_code
_entity_poly.pdbx_strand_id
1 'polypeptide(L)' 'FSDGQTVVLPRSNIDITESGGTYNLVRDGLSVGDLASALNTLGVSPNTMINILTSLRTQGALQAELVIE' A
#
# COMPACT_ATOMS: atom_id res chain seq x y z
N PHE A 1 -40.80 -34.85 -13.61
CA PHE A 1 -39.65 -34.59 -12.73
C PHE A 1 -38.45 -34.35 -13.64
N SER A 2 -37.70 -33.25 -13.47
CA SER A 2 -36.59 -32.88 -14.37
C SER A 2 -35.26 -33.42 -13.83
N ASP A 3 -34.52 -34.16 -14.67
CA ASP A 3 -33.20 -34.73 -14.37
C ASP A 3 -32.11 -33.65 -14.34
N GLY A 4 -32.01 -32.93 -13.22
CA GLY A 4 -30.93 -31.97 -13.00
C GLY A 4 -29.59 -32.68 -12.77
N GLN A 5 -28.65 -32.51 -13.68
CA GLN A 5 -27.30 -33.09 -13.58
C GLN A 5 -26.32 -32.08 -12.99
N THR A 6 -25.64 -32.44 -11.91
CA THR A 6 -24.60 -31.60 -11.29
C THR A 6 -23.33 -31.60 -12.15
N VAL A 7 -22.80 -30.42 -12.46
CA VAL A 7 -21.52 -30.25 -13.17
C VAL A 7 -20.44 -29.80 -12.19
N VAL A 8 -19.20 -30.24 -12.39
CA VAL A 8 -18.06 -29.84 -11.55
C VAL A 8 -17.54 -28.50 -12.04
N LEU A 9 -17.57 -27.47 -11.18
CA LEU A 9 -16.99 -26.17 -11.47
C LEU A 9 -15.46 -26.21 -11.23
N PRO A 10 -14.64 -25.64 -12.13
CA PRO A 10 -13.22 -25.47 -11.87
C PRO A 10 -13.03 -24.54 -10.67
N ARG A 11 -12.39 -25.06 -9.61
CA ARG A 11 -12.02 -24.29 -8.42
C ARG A 11 -10.65 -23.67 -8.66
N SER A 12 -10.59 -22.34 -8.77
CA SER A 12 -9.33 -21.61 -8.81
C SER A 12 -8.77 -21.51 -7.39
N ASN A 13 -7.62 -22.15 -7.14
CA ASN A 13 -6.79 -21.85 -5.98
C ASN A 13 -5.87 -20.68 -6.35
N ILE A 14 -5.99 -19.57 -5.63
CA ILE A 14 -5.13 -18.40 -5.80
C ILE A 14 -4.12 -18.43 -4.65
N ASP A 15 -2.87 -18.78 -4.95
CA ASP A 15 -1.76 -18.70 -3.99
C ASP A 15 -1.02 -17.37 -4.20
N ILE A 16 -1.05 -16.51 -3.17
CA ILE A 16 -0.31 -15.24 -3.17
C ILE A 16 1.06 -15.54 -2.54
N THR A 17 2.11 -15.49 -3.36
CA THR A 17 3.50 -15.57 -2.88
C THR A 17 4.09 -14.17 -2.91
N GLU A 18 4.38 -13.59 -1.74
CA GLU A 18 5.05 -12.29 -1.65
C GLU A 18 6.55 -12.47 -1.94
N SER A 19 6.96 -12.16 -3.17
CA SER A 19 8.36 -12.10 -3.56
C SER A 19 9.01 -10.93 -2.81
N GLY A 20 9.83 -11.24 -1.80
CA GLY A 20 10.34 -10.30 -0.81
C GLY A 20 10.78 -8.93 -1.34
N GLY A 21 10.39 -7.89 -0.59
CA GLY A 21 10.82 -6.51 -0.76
C GLY A 21 11.71 -6.04 0.39
N THR A 22 12.30 -4.85 0.24
CA THR A 22 13.03 -4.19 1.33
C THR A 22 12.04 -3.66 2.36
N TYR A 23 11.97 -4.29 3.54
CA TYR A 23 11.16 -3.82 4.65
C TYR A 23 11.97 -2.84 5.50
N ASN A 24 11.61 -1.56 5.48
CA ASN A 24 12.12 -0.60 6.46
C ASN A 24 11.21 -0.65 7.69
N LEU A 25 11.73 -1.12 8.82
CA LEU A 25 11.00 -1.10 10.09
C LEU A 25 10.85 0.36 10.54
N VAL A 26 9.62 0.85 10.47
CA VAL A 26 9.23 2.20 10.89
C VAL A 26 9.02 2.18 12.41
N ARG A 27 9.77 3.00 13.17
CA ARG A 27 9.61 3.12 14.62
C ARG A 27 8.31 3.85 14.95
N ASP A 28 7.66 3.46 16.06
CA ASP A 28 6.50 4.21 16.58
C ASP A 28 6.87 5.68 16.82
N GLY A 29 5.95 6.59 16.48
CA GLY A 29 6.15 8.04 16.62
C GLY A 29 6.95 8.70 15.48
N LEU A 30 7.01 8.06 14.31
CA LEU A 30 7.71 8.62 13.16
C LEU A 30 7.17 10.01 12.75
N SER A 31 8.06 10.97 12.52
CA SER A 31 7.66 12.28 12.01
C SER A 31 7.38 12.22 10.50
N VAL A 32 6.68 13.23 9.97
CA VAL A 32 6.47 13.40 8.51
C VAL A 32 7.82 13.48 7.79
N GLY A 33 8.81 14.12 8.42
CA GLY A 33 10.17 14.23 7.87
C GLY A 33 10.87 12.88 7.78
N ASP A 34 10.77 12.05 8.82
CA ASP A 34 11.35 10.71 8.82
C ASP A 34 10.72 9.81 7.75
N LEU A 35 9.40 9.92 7.56
CA LEU A 35 8.68 9.19 6.52
C LEU A 35 9.12 9.64 5.12
N ALA A 36 9.23 10.96 4.90
CA ALA A 36 9.70 11.52 3.64
C ALA A 36 11.14 11.08 3.33
N SER A 37 12.04 11.10 4.34
CA SER A 37 13.41 10.62 4.21
C SER A 37 13.46 9.12 3.87
N ALA A 38 12.65 8.29 4.55
CA ALA A 38 12.57 6.86 4.26
C ALA A 38 12.11 6.60 2.82
N LEU A 39 11.02 7.25 2.39
CA LEU A 39 10.52 7.12 1.01
C LEU A 39 11.53 7.63 -0.02
N ASN A 40 12.25 8.71 0.28
CA ASN A 40 13.32 9.24 -0.57
C ASN A 40 14.47 8.22 -0.73
N THR A 41 14.90 7.59 0.37
CA THR A 41 15.97 6.57 0.33
C THR A 41 15.59 5.34 -0.49
N LEU A 42 14.28 5.04 -0.59
CA LEU A 42 13.74 3.95 -1.39
C LEU A 42 13.59 4.32 -2.88
N GLY A 43 14.01 5.53 -3.30
CA GLY A 43 13.93 5.98 -4.69
C GLY A 43 12.50 6.22 -5.16
N VAL A 44 11.56 6.46 -4.24
CA VAL A 44 10.17 6.76 -4.56
C VAL A 44 10.09 8.08 -5.33
N SER A 45 9.39 8.09 -6.46
CA SER A 45 9.25 9.31 -7.27
C SER A 45 8.53 10.42 -6.49
N PRO A 46 8.83 11.72 -6.74
CA PRO A 46 8.18 12.82 -6.05
C PRO A 46 6.64 12.79 -6.16
N ASN A 47 6.12 12.46 -7.34
CA ASN A 47 4.67 12.31 -7.56
C ASN A 47 4.08 11.19 -6.70
N THR A 48 4.78 10.07 -6.58
CA THR A 48 4.38 8.95 -5.72
C THR A 48 4.41 9.36 -4.25
N MET A 49 5.43 10.12 -3.83
CA MET A 49 5.52 10.63 -2.45
C MET A 49 4.35 11.56 -2.12
N ILE A 50 4.00 12.48 -3.02
CA ILE A 50 2.84 13.37 -2.89
C ILE A 50 1.54 12.57 -2.75
N ASN A 51 1.37 11.52 -3.56
CA ASN A 51 0.20 10.65 -3.50
C ASN A 51 0.10 9.90 -2.17
N ILE A 52 1.22 9.35 -1.68
CA ILE A 52 1.27 8.66 -0.37
C ILE A 52 0.90 9.64 0.75
N LEU A 53 1.55 10.80 0.82
CA LEU A 53 1.32 11.80 1.87
C LEU A 53 -0.11 12.35 1.83
N THR A 54 -0.66 12.56 0.64
CA THR A 54 -2.05 13.00 0.46
C THR A 54 -3.04 11.93 0.88
N SER A 55 -2.78 10.67 0.56
CA SER A 55 -3.63 9.53 0.98
C SER A 55 -3.62 9.35 2.49
N LEU A 56 -2.46 9.51 3.14
CA LEU A 56 -2.36 9.46 4.60
C LEU A 56 -3.09 10.62 5.28
N ARG A 57 -3.03 11.83 4.69
CA ARG A 57 -3.79 12.99 5.15
C ARG A 57 -5.30 12.77 5.05
N THR A 58 -5.80 12.27 3.91
CA THR A 58 -7.24 12.05 3.71
C THR A 58 -7.81 10.95 4.61
N GLN A 59 -6.98 9.98 5.01
CA GLN A 59 -7.33 8.94 5.97
C GLN A 59 -7.25 9.40 7.43
N GLY A 60 -6.82 10.63 7.70
CA GLY A 60 -6.59 11.14 9.06
C GLY A 60 -5.38 10.51 9.75
N ALA A 61 -4.57 9.74 9.02
CA ALA A 61 -3.35 9.10 9.52
C ALA A 61 -2.16 10.06 9.60
N LEU A 62 -2.29 11.27 9.03
CA LEU A 62 -1.24 12.28 8.99
C LEU A 62 -1.83 13.69 9.19
N GLN A 63 -1.39 14.37 10.24
CA GLN A 63 -1.71 15.77 10.48
C GLN A 63 -0.57 16.66 9.98
N ALA A 64 -0.61 17.00 8.69
CA ALA A 64 0.41 17.82 8.03
C ALA A 64 -0.15 18.62 6.87
N GLU A 65 0.52 19.73 6.54
CA GLU A 65 0.24 20.57 5.36
C GLU A 65 1.31 20.33 4.30
N LEU A 66 0.88 20.04 3.07
CA LEU A 66 1.78 19.87 1.93
C LEU A 66 1.86 21.20 1.18
N VAL A 67 3.04 21.82 1.18
CA VAL A 67 3.34 23.03 0.40
C VAL A 67 4.17 22.62 -0.81
N ILE A 68 3.73 23.02 -2.01
CA ILE A 68 4.44 22.78 -3.27
C ILE A 68 4.79 24.17 -3.83
N GLU A 69 6.07 24.49 -3.92
CA GLU A 69 6.61 25.72 -4.56
C GLU A 69 7.13 25.44 -5.98
#